data_AF-A0A0C2BGW9-F1
#
_entry.id   AF-A0A0C2BGW9-F1
#
_cell.length_a   1.000
_cell.length_b   1.000
_cell.length_c   1.000
_cell.angle_alpha   90.00
_cell.angle_beta   90.00
_cell.angle_gamma   90.00
#
_symmetry.space_group_name_H-M   'P 1'
#
loop_
_entity.id
_entity.type
_entity.pdbx_description
1 polymer ?
#
loop_
_entity_poly.entity_id
_entity_poly.type
_entity_poly.pdbx_seq_one_letter_code
_entity_poly.pdbx_strand_id
1 'polypeptide(L)'
;MSRTASPTAQDFVPFATAALDFHRALNIPGGPLVTTRAELDALHAHLVSLYGLLDAHAGRTGQLVAVEGDQLRTARTRIWQAAEHLHAAYHAAPRPDSGEIPAPEVCQAGLPEGAPGLTICQRHQRTAHLVRRRTTPADLHAPFTGLVRR
;
A
#
# COMPACT_ATOMS: atom_id res chain seq x y z
N MET A 1 -28.87 -22.91 -24.63
CA MET A 1 -28.45 -22.53 -23.26
C MET A 1 -27.83 -21.14 -23.32
N SER A 2 -28.54 -20.12 -22.84
CA SER A 2 -28.13 -18.72 -22.91
C SER A 2 -26.93 -18.47 -21.99
N ARG A 3 -25.82 -17.99 -22.55
CA ARG A 3 -24.72 -17.39 -21.79
C ARG A 3 -25.25 -16.11 -21.15
N THR A 4 -25.57 -16.15 -19.87
CA THR A 4 -25.67 -14.93 -19.06
C THR A 4 -24.32 -14.23 -19.13
N ALA A 5 -24.27 -13.03 -19.71
CA ALA A 5 -23.09 -12.20 -19.67
C ALA A 5 -22.66 -12.00 -18.21
N SER A 6 -21.39 -12.26 -17.89
CA SER A 6 -20.81 -11.79 -16.64
C SER A 6 -21.08 -10.29 -16.55
N PRO A 7 -21.44 -9.74 -15.37
CA PRO A 7 -21.46 -8.30 -15.21
C PRO A 7 -20.08 -7.82 -15.64
N THR A 8 -20.02 -7.00 -16.69
CA THR A 8 -18.79 -6.34 -17.10
C THR A 8 -18.24 -5.72 -15.84
N ALA A 9 -17.09 -6.20 -15.36
CA ALA A 9 -16.36 -5.53 -14.30
C ALA A 9 -16.17 -4.11 -14.82
N GLN A 10 -16.98 -3.17 -14.33
CA GLN A 10 -16.86 -1.79 -14.73
C GLN A 10 -15.44 -1.41 -14.38
N ASP A 11 -14.66 -1.05 -15.39
CA ASP A 11 -13.26 -0.72 -15.18
C ASP A 11 -13.23 0.59 -14.39
N PHE A 12 -13.01 0.48 -13.08
CA PHE A 12 -12.95 1.60 -12.16
C PHE A 12 -11.55 2.24 -12.13
N VAL A 13 -10.56 1.63 -12.80
CA VAL A 13 -9.20 2.16 -12.88
C VAL A 13 -9.15 3.49 -13.64
N PRO A 14 -9.86 3.69 -14.77
CA PRO A 14 -10.03 5.00 -15.41
C PRO A 14 -10.55 6.11 -14.47
N PHE A 15 -11.42 5.79 -13.51
CA PHE A 15 -11.92 6.77 -12.52
C PHE A 15 -10.90 7.04 -11.40
N ALA A 16 -10.22 6.01 -10.91
CA ALA A 16 -9.17 6.16 -9.89
C ALA A 16 -7.94 6.92 -10.44
N THR A 17 -7.58 6.68 -11.70
CA THR A 17 -6.52 7.39 -12.41
C THR A 17 -6.93 8.83 -12.71
N ALA A 18 -8.16 9.07 -13.17
CA ALA A 18 -8.67 10.43 -13.38
C ALA A 18 -8.71 11.25 -12.09
N ALA A 19 -9.04 10.65 -10.93
CA ALA A 19 -9.00 11.32 -9.63
C ALA A 19 -7.57 11.66 -9.16
N LEU A 20 -6.60 10.77 -9.39
CA LEU A 20 -5.18 11.02 -9.11
C LEU A 20 -4.59 12.08 -10.06
N ASP A 21 -4.96 12.07 -11.34
CA ASP A 21 -4.56 13.09 -12.32
C ASP A 21 -5.20 14.45 -12.01
N PHE A 22 -6.45 14.50 -11.51
CA PHE A 22 -7.07 15.74 -11.04
C PHE A 22 -6.40 16.27 -9.76
N HIS A 23 -6.06 15.38 -8.81
CA HIS A 23 -5.33 15.73 -7.59
C HIS A 23 -3.93 16.29 -7.90
N ARG A 24 -3.20 15.69 -8.85
CA ARG A 24 -1.89 16.18 -9.29
C ARG A 24 -1.98 17.47 -10.09
N ALA A 25 -2.92 17.58 -11.03
CA ALA A 25 -3.06 18.73 -11.93
C ALA A 25 -3.49 20.02 -11.21
N LEU A 26 -4.17 19.93 -10.06
CA LEU A 26 -4.48 21.08 -9.22
C LEU A 26 -3.40 21.40 -8.17
N ASN A 27 -2.62 20.42 -7.68
CA ASN A 27 -1.84 20.60 -6.44
C ASN A 27 -0.31 20.42 -6.56
N ILE A 28 0.21 20.08 -7.74
CA ILE A 28 1.67 19.92 -7.94
C ILE A 28 2.08 20.71 -9.19
N PRO A 29 2.01 22.05 -9.15
CA PRO A 29 3.06 22.86 -8.50
C PRO A 29 2.52 23.89 -7.49
N GLY A 30 3.16 23.97 -6.31
CA GLY A 30 2.77 24.87 -5.21
C GLY A 30 2.08 24.20 -4.01
N GLY A 31 1.99 22.86 -3.99
CA GLY A 31 1.47 22.10 -2.86
C GLY A 31 2.27 22.34 -1.56
N PRO A 32 1.72 21.95 -0.38
CA PRO A 32 2.37 22.18 0.90
C PRO A 32 3.79 21.61 0.93
N LEU A 33 4.72 22.30 1.59
CA LEU A 33 6.11 21.84 1.75
C LEU A 33 6.20 20.49 2.50
N VAL A 34 5.16 20.11 3.23
CA VAL A 34 5.09 18.90 4.05
C VAL A 34 3.83 18.11 3.70
N THR A 35 3.99 16.84 3.34
CA THR A 35 2.86 15.92 3.11
C THR A 35 2.08 15.72 4.40
N THR A 36 0.76 15.82 4.32
CA THR A 36 -0.10 15.68 5.51
C THR A 36 -0.27 14.23 5.94
N ARG A 37 -0.59 14.01 7.22
CA ARG A 37 -0.94 12.67 7.73
C ARG A 37 -2.13 12.04 6.98
N ALA A 38 -3.09 12.84 6.52
CA ALA A 38 -4.25 12.35 5.76
C ALA A 38 -3.85 11.83 4.37
N GLU A 39 -2.96 12.55 3.66
CA GLU A 39 -2.43 12.10 2.37
C GLU A 39 -1.60 10.83 2.52
N LEU A 40 -0.75 10.75 3.56
CA LEU A 40 0.03 9.55 3.86
C LEU A 40 -0.86 8.34 4.17
N ASP A 41 -1.95 8.55 4.93
CA ASP A 41 -2.95 7.50 5.21
C ASP A 41 -3.65 7.02 3.93
N ALA A 42 -4.08 7.94 3.06
CA ALA A 42 -4.72 7.60 1.79
C ALA A 42 -3.78 6.83 0.85
N LEU A 43 -2.53 7.30 0.69
CA LEU A 43 -1.52 6.61 -0.12
C LEU A 43 -1.23 5.21 0.43
N HIS A 44 -1.09 5.08 1.75
CA HIS A 44 -0.93 3.77 2.39
C HIS A 44 -2.14 2.86 2.14
N ALA A 45 -3.37 3.38 2.23
CA ALA A 45 -4.59 2.62 1.95
C ALA A 45 -4.61 2.08 0.51
N HIS A 46 -4.21 2.91 -0.46
CA HIS A 46 -4.09 2.51 -1.86
C HIS A 46 -3.06 1.39 -2.06
N LEU A 47 -1.86 1.52 -1.46
CA LEU A 47 -0.83 0.48 -1.59
C LEU A 47 -1.26 -0.84 -0.94
N VAL A 48 -1.92 -0.82 0.22
CA VAL A 48 -2.45 -2.05 0.85
C VAL A 48 -3.56 -2.68 0.00
N SER A 49 -4.40 -1.88 -0.63
CA SER A 49 -5.45 -2.39 -1.52
C SER A 49 -4.83 -3.05 -2.76
N LEU A 50 -3.82 -2.41 -3.35
CA LEU A 50 -3.05 -2.96 -4.47
C LEU A 50 -2.29 -4.22 -4.08
N TYR A 51 -1.72 -4.28 -2.87
CA TYR A 51 -1.13 -5.50 -2.31
C TYR A 51 -2.12 -6.66 -2.32
N GLY A 52 -3.34 -6.45 -1.81
CA GLY A 52 -4.39 -7.47 -1.77
C GLY A 52 -4.81 -7.96 -3.16
N LEU A 53 -4.88 -7.05 -4.12
CA LEU A 53 -5.17 -7.38 -5.52
C LEU A 53 -4.07 -8.27 -6.12
N LEU A 54 -2.81 -7.83 -6.02
CA LEU A 54 -1.66 -8.58 -6.54
C LEU A 54 -1.49 -9.94 -5.86
N ASP A 55 -1.77 -10.03 -4.56
CA ASP A 55 -1.78 -11.28 -3.80
C ASP A 55 -2.79 -12.29 -4.35
N ALA A 56 -4.01 -11.83 -4.61
CA ALA A 56 -5.05 -12.67 -5.17
C ALA A 56 -4.71 -13.16 -6.59
N HIS A 57 -4.11 -12.30 -7.42
CA HIS A 57 -3.65 -12.68 -8.75
C HIS A 57 -2.46 -13.64 -8.71
N ALA A 58 -1.47 -13.38 -7.87
CA ALA A 58 -0.32 -14.27 -7.68
C ALA A 58 -0.76 -15.70 -7.31
N GLY A 59 -1.76 -15.83 -6.43
CA GLY A 59 -2.32 -17.13 -6.06
C GLY A 59 -3.03 -17.86 -7.21
N ARG A 60 -3.90 -17.16 -7.96
CA ARG A 60 -4.66 -17.77 -9.07
C ARG A 60 -3.78 -18.07 -10.28
N THR A 61 -2.97 -17.09 -10.69
CA THR A 61 -2.07 -17.23 -11.84
C THR A 61 -0.96 -18.24 -11.55
N GLY A 62 -0.37 -18.24 -10.35
CA GLY A 62 0.72 -19.15 -10.01
C GLY A 62 0.35 -20.64 -10.05
N GLN A 63 -0.94 -20.98 -9.91
CA GLN A 63 -1.42 -22.36 -10.06
C GLN A 63 -1.40 -22.83 -11.52
N LEU A 64 -1.50 -21.91 -12.49
CA LEU A 64 -1.58 -22.22 -13.91
C LEU A 64 -0.26 -21.94 -14.63
N VAL A 65 0.39 -20.83 -14.28
CA VAL A 65 1.62 -20.31 -14.89
C VAL A 65 2.55 -19.84 -13.77
N ALA A 66 3.43 -20.75 -13.32
CA ALA A 66 4.30 -20.52 -12.17
C ALA A 66 5.17 -19.26 -12.31
N VAL A 67 5.83 -19.08 -13.46
CA VAL A 67 6.74 -17.95 -13.71
C VAL A 67 6.04 -16.60 -13.62
N GLU A 68 4.82 -16.49 -14.17
CA GLU A 68 4.04 -15.25 -14.07
C GLU A 68 3.59 -15.01 -12.62
N GLY A 69 3.17 -16.06 -11.92
CA GLY A 69 2.88 -16.01 -10.49
C GLY A 69 4.05 -15.48 -9.66
N ASP A 70 5.28 -15.87 -9.99
CA ASP A 70 6.50 -15.41 -9.31
C ASP A 70 6.76 -13.91 -9.50
N GLN A 71 6.51 -13.40 -10.71
CA GLN A 71 6.61 -11.97 -10.98
C GLN A 71 5.56 -11.17 -10.20
N LEU A 72 4.32 -11.68 -10.14
CA LEU A 72 3.24 -11.05 -9.36
C LEU A 72 3.55 -11.07 -7.86
N ARG A 73 4.12 -12.16 -7.33
CA ARG A 73 4.59 -12.23 -5.93
C ARG A 73 5.68 -11.20 -5.66
N THR A 74 6.63 -11.04 -6.59
CA THR A 74 7.71 -10.05 -6.49
C THR A 74 7.14 -8.63 -6.47
N ALA A 75 6.24 -8.31 -7.40
CA ALA A 75 5.57 -7.00 -7.45
C ALA A 75 4.81 -6.71 -6.15
N ARG A 76 4.02 -7.68 -5.66
CA ARG A 76 3.31 -7.59 -4.37
C ARG A 76 4.26 -7.26 -3.22
N THR A 77 5.42 -7.91 -3.16
CA THR A 77 6.43 -7.67 -2.10
C THR A 77 6.96 -6.23 -2.15
N ARG A 78 7.20 -5.67 -3.34
CA ARG A 78 7.64 -4.27 -3.47
C ARG A 78 6.58 -3.26 -3.06
N ILE A 79 5.33 -3.52 -3.41
CA ILE A 79 4.21 -2.68 -2.96
C ILE A 79 4.12 -2.66 -1.42
N TRP A 80 4.33 -3.80 -0.76
CA TRP A 80 4.39 -3.84 0.70
C TRP A 80 5.55 -3.01 1.25
N GLN A 81 6.74 -3.09 0.67
CA GLN A 81 7.89 -2.28 1.11
C GLN A 81 7.63 -0.77 0.96
N ALA A 82 6.98 -0.35 -0.12
CA ALA A 82 6.55 1.03 -0.28
C ALA A 82 5.52 1.44 0.78
N ALA A 83 4.56 0.57 1.11
CA ALA A 83 3.58 0.81 2.18
C ALA A 83 4.24 0.93 3.56
N GLU A 84 5.28 0.13 3.85
CA GLU A 84 6.09 0.25 5.07
C GLU A 84 6.73 1.64 5.18
N HIS A 85 7.32 2.14 4.09
CA HIS A 85 7.93 3.48 4.10
C HIS A 85 6.88 4.60 4.29
N LEU A 86 5.69 4.47 3.71
CA LEU A 86 4.61 5.43 3.95
C LEU A 86 4.12 5.38 5.40
N HIS A 87 4.06 4.19 6.00
CA HIS A 87 3.70 4.03 7.41
C HIS A 87 4.74 4.68 8.33
N ALA A 88 6.03 4.48 8.05
CA ALA A 88 7.11 5.16 8.77
C ALA A 88 7.03 6.69 8.61
N ALA A 89 6.78 7.18 7.39
CA ALA A 89 6.60 8.61 7.13
C ALA A 89 5.41 9.19 7.89
N TYR A 90 4.31 8.45 8.00
CA TYR A 90 3.13 8.84 8.79
C TYR A 90 3.48 9.04 10.27
N HIS A 91 4.33 8.18 10.84
CA HIS A 91 4.79 8.36 12.22
C HIS A 91 5.73 9.55 12.40
N ALA A 92 6.52 9.89 11.38
CA ALA A 92 7.39 11.07 11.39
C ALA A 92 6.64 12.39 11.10
N ALA A 93 5.40 12.33 10.59
CA ALA A 93 4.64 13.51 10.21
C ALA A 93 3.98 14.22 11.42
N PRO A 94 4.01 15.57 11.46
CA PRO A 94 3.34 16.38 12.48
C PRO A 94 1.84 16.07 12.64
N ARG A 95 1.32 16.16 13.86
CA ARG A 95 -0.13 16.06 14.10
C ARG A 95 -0.87 17.30 13.57
N PRO A 96 -2.08 17.15 13.00
CA PRO A 96 -2.83 18.28 12.44
C PRO A 96 -3.15 19.36 13.49
N ASP A 97 -3.47 18.93 14.72
CA ASP A 97 -4.00 19.85 15.74
C ASP A 97 -2.90 20.49 16.61
N SER A 98 -1.80 19.78 16.86
CA SER A 98 -0.72 20.26 17.73
C SER A 98 0.56 20.67 16.97
N GLY A 99 0.73 20.24 15.72
CA GLY A 99 1.99 20.42 14.98
C GLY A 99 3.16 19.63 15.56
N GLU A 100 2.96 18.90 16.66
CA GLU A 100 3.99 18.09 17.29
C GLU A 100 4.23 16.81 16.49
N ILE A 101 5.50 16.42 16.40
CA ILE A 101 5.89 15.09 15.94
C ILE A 101 5.68 14.13 17.13
N PRO A 102 4.79 13.14 17.03
CA PRO A 102 4.55 12.25 18.16
C PRO A 102 5.81 11.44 18.50
N ALA A 103 6.09 11.31 19.80
CA ALA A 103 7.09 10.36 20.26
C ALA A 103 6.61 8.91 19.94
N PRO A 104 7.51 7.98 19.57
CA PRO A 104 7.16 6.61 19.20
C PRO A 104 6.27 5.89 20.24
N GLU A 105 6.47 6.18 21.52
CA GLU A 105 5.78 5.57 22.66
C GLU A 105 4.29 5.94 22.70
N VAL A 106 3.94 7.14 22.23
CA VAL A 106 2.55 7.62 22.19
C VAL A 106 1.73 6.83 21.16
N CYS A 107 2.37 6.36 20.08
CA CYS A 107 1.72 5.48 19.10
C CYS A 107 1.58 4.02 19.61
N GLN A 108 2.38 3.61 20.60
CA GLN A 108 2.31 2.27 21.19
C GLN A 108 1.21 2.11 22.22
N ALA A 109 0.71 3.21 22.82
CA ALA A 109 -0.23 3.20 23.93
C ALA A 109 -1.65 2.67 23.63
N GLY A 110 -1.91 2.15 22.42
CA GLY A 110 -3.02 1.24 22.11
C GLY A 110 -4.37 1.57 22.75
N LEU A 111 -4.99 2.70 22.36
CA LEU A 111 -6.33 3.02 22.86
C LEU A 111 -7.38 2.02 22.32
N PRO A 112 -8.35 1.58 23.16
CA PRO A 112 -9.29 0.50 22.83
C PRO A 112 -10.16 0.78 21.60
N GLU A 113 -10.49 2.05 21.35
CA GLU A 113 -11.35 2.48 20.24
C GLU A 113 -10.56 2.87 18.99
N GLY A 114 -9.23 2.98 19.09
CA GLY A 114 -8.38 3.48 18.04
C GLY A 114 -8.60 4.98 17.80
N ALA A 115 -7.67 5.85 18.22
CA ALA A 115 -7.65 7.21 17.73
C ALA A 115 -7.75 7.20 16.18
N PRO A 116 -8.37 8.18 15.51
CA PRO A 116 -8.54 8.19 14.05
C PRO A 116 -7.24 7.96 13.25
N GLY A 117 -6.08 8.25 13.85
CA GLY A 117 -4.75 7.94 13.31
C GLY A 117 -4.21 6.50 13.53
N LEU A 118 -4.97 5.61 14.17
CA LEU A 118 -4.63 4.21 14.37
C LEU A 118 -5.22 3.29 13.30
N THR A 119 -6.09 3.80 12.41
CA THR A 119 -6.64 3.03 11.27
C THR A 119 -5.52 2.58 10.31
N ILE A 120 -4.56 3.46 10.02
CA ILE A 120 -3.36 3.12 9.26
C ILE A 120 -2.54 2.04 9.97
N CYS A 121 -2.35 2.14 11.29
CA CYS A 121 -1.58 1.18 12.08
C CYS A 121 -2.25 -0.20 12.11
N GLN A 122 -3.57 -0.24 12.32
CA GLN A 122 -4.35 -1.48 12.31
C GLN A 122 -4.31 -2.17 10.95
N ARG A 123 -4.54 -1.39 9.88
CA ARG A 123 -4.45 -1.88 8.50
C ARG A 123 -3.05 -2.38 8.16
N HIS A 124 -2.04 -1.66 8.61
CA HIS A 124 -0.63 -2.02 8.47
C HIS A 124 -0.35 -3.36 9.17
N GLN A 125 -0.68 -3.49 10.46
CA GLN A 125 -0.46 -4.72 11.23
C GLN A 125 -1.19 -5.93 10.65
N ARG A 126 -2.45 -5.77 10.22
CA ARG A 126 -3.23 -6.84 9.57
C ARG A 126 -2.53 -7.31 8.29
N THR A 127 -2.04 -6.38 7.48
CA THR A 127 -1.36 -6.69 6.22
C THR A 127 0.03 -7.30 6.48
N ALA A 128 0.78 -6.78 7.47
CA ALA A 128 2.06 -7.32 7.90
C ALA A 128 1.94 -8.78 8.36
N HIS A 129 0.85 -9.15 9.02
CA HIS A 129 0.57 -10.55 9.37
C HIS A 129 0.43 -11.45 8.13
N LEU A 130 -0.28 -10.97 7.10
CA LEU A 130 -0.41 -11.70 5.83
C LEU A 130 0.93 -11.82 5.10
N VAL A 131 1.72 -10.75 5.07
CA VAL A 131 3.06 -10.73 4.46
C VAL A 131 3.96 -11.76 5.13
N ARG A 132 4.01 -11.78 6.47
CA ARG A 132 4.81 -12.76 7.22
C ARG A 132 4.43 -14.21 6.94
N ARG A 133 3.17 -14.48 6.60
CA ARG A 133 2.72 -15.83 6.21
C ARG A 133 3.08 -16.21 4.78
N ARG A 134 3.32 -15.24 3.90
CA ARG A 134 3.39 -15.45 2.43
C ARG A 134 4.71 -15.05 1.79
N THR A 135 5.64 -14.56 2.59
CA THR A 135 6.88 -13.95 2.12
C THR A 135 8.00 -14.34 3.07
N THR A 136 9.14 -14.76 2.52
CA THR A 136 10.35 -15.07 3.27
C THR A 136 11.21 -13.80 3.43
N PRO A 137 12.15 -13.77 4.39
CA PRO A 137 13.13 -12.69 4.46
C PRO A 137 13.93 -12.52 3.17
N ALA A 138 14.26 -13.61 2.47
CA ALA A 138 14.98 -13.55 1.21
C ALA A 138 14.19 -12.81 0.12
N ASP A 139 12.87 -13.02 0.05
CA ASP A 139 12.01 -12.32 -0.92
C ASP A 139 12.00 -10.80 -0.69
N LEU A 140 12.05 -10.36 0.58
CA LEU A 140 12.11 -8.94 0.94
C LEU A 140 13.47 -8.34 0.55
N HIS A 141 14.56 -9.08 0.72
CA HIS A 141 15.93 -8.60 0.48
C HIS A 141 16.43 -8.82 -0.95
N ALA A 142 15.67 -9.52 -1.80
CA ALA A 142 16.05 -9.72 -3.19
C ALA A 142 16.32 -8.36 -3.88
N PRO A 143 17.36 -8.20 -4.71
CA PRO A 143 17.51 -7.01 -5.54
C PRO A 143 16.50 -7.02 -6.69
N PHE A 144 15.99 -5.85 -7.08
CA PHE A 144 15.09 -5.73 -8.25
C PHE A 144 15.77 -5.09 -9.48
N THR A 145 16.93 -4.46 -9.29
CA THR A 145 17.69 -3.77 -10.36
C THR A 145 18.52 -4.74 -11.23
N GLY A 146 18.34 -6.05 -11.07
CA GLY A 146 19.18 -7.07 -11.71
C GLY A 146 20.60 -7.11 -11.14
N LEU A 147 21.43 -8.01 -11.68
CA LEU A 147 22.86 -8.05 -11.38
C LEU A 147 23.52 -6.80 -12.00
N VAL A 148 23.92 -5.85 -11.16
CA VAL A 148 24.86 -4.81 -11.57
C VAL A 148 26.20 -5.50 -11.79
N ARG A 149 26.53 -5.84 -13.04
CA ARG A 149 27.91 -6.19 -13.39
C ARG A 149 28.76 -4.95 -13.14
N ARG A 150 29.70 -5.06 -12.19
CA ARG A 150 30.82 -4.14 -12.07
C ARG A 150 31.91 -4.55 -13.04
#